data_AF-A0A4Y2XCD1-F1
#
_entry.id   AF-A0A4Y2XCD1-F1
#
_cell.length_a   1.000
_cell.length_b   1.000
_cell.length_c   1.000
_cell.angle_alpha   90.00
_cell.angle_beta   90.00
_cell.angle_gamma   90.00
#
_symmetry.space_group_name_H-M   'P 1'
#
loop_
_entity.id
_entity.type
_entity.pdbx_description
1 polymer ?
#
loop_
_entity_poly.entity_id
_entity_poly.type
_entity_poly.pdbx_seq_one_letter_code
_entity_poly.pdbx_strand_id
1 'polypeptide(L)'
;MFLLLYLSEDEEFVWADGSKVDFTYWDSGEPNLQKEQCTELRTDNMKWNDKLCSERRGYICSVPKVTSNITTTDIATQSSCK
;
A
#
# COMPACT_ATOMS: atom_id res chain seq x y z
N MET A 1 7.47 -5.00 -6.03
CA MET A 1 6.15 -4.40 -6.38
C MET A 1 5.73 -3.48 -5.25
N PHE A 2 5.13 -2.33 -5.52
CA PHE A 2 4.69 -1.44 -4.44
C PHE A 2 3.36 -1.87 -3.82
N LEU A 3 3.34 -1.77 -2.50
CA LEU A 3 2.14 -1.74 -1.68
C LEU A 3 1.65 -0.29 -1.59
N LEU A 4 0.39 -0.11 -1.21
CA LEU A 4 -0.20 1.21 -0.96
C LEU A 4 0.08 1.73 0.46
N LEU A 5 1.10 1.15 1.13
CA LEU A 5 1.62 1.59 2.42
C LEU A 5 2.75 2.60 2.17
N TYR A 6 2.70 3.75 2.83
CA TYR A 6 3.72 4.78 2.73
C TYR A 6 3.96 5.48 4.07
N LEU A 7 5.15 6.08 4.22
CA LEU A 7 5.53 6.89 5.37
C LEU A 7 4.94 8.31 5.23
N SER A 8 4.09 8.71 6.16
CA SER A 8 3.45 10.02 6.22
C SER A 8 4.42 11.13 6.66
N GLU A 9 3.95 12.38 6.64
CA GLU A 9 4.70 13.52 7.19
C GLU A 9 4.91 13.43 8.70
N ASP A 10 4.03 12.71 9.41
CA ASP A 10 4.10 12.46 10.85
C ASP A 10 5.04 11.28 11.21
N GLU A 11 5.85 10.81 10.24
CA GLU A 11 6.77 9.67 10.38
C GLU A 11 6.06 8.34 10.73
N GLU A 12 4.80 8.18 10.31
CA GLU A 12 4.02 6.96 10.51
C GLU A 12 3.72 6.24 9.18
N PHE A 13 3.80 4.91 9.17
CA PHE A 13 3.33 4.14 8.02
C PHE A 13 1.81 4.10 8.00
N VAL A 14 1.21 4.51 6.88
CA VAL A 14 -0.25 4.58 6.67
C VAL A 14 -0.65 3.97 5.33
N TRP A 15 -1.81 3.30 5.31
CA TRP A 15 -2.40 2.82 4.07
C TRP A 15 -3.07 3.98 3.33
N ALA A 16 -2.94 4.01 1.99
CA ALA A 16 -3.55 5.05 1.16
C ALA A 16 -5.09 5.11 1.20
N ASP A 17 -5.75 4.04 1.66
CA ASP A 17 -7.20 4.02 1.88
C ASP A 17 -7.63 4.50 3.28
N GLY A 18 -6.66 4.90 4.13
CA GLY A 18 -6.90 5.33 5.50
C GLY A 18 -7.22 4.19 6.47
N SER A 19 -7.13 2.94 6.04
CA SER A 19 -7.26 1.79 6.95
C SER A 19 -6.12 1.76 7.98
N LYS A 20 -6.40 1.21 9.16
CA LYS A 20 -5.41 1.10 10.22
C LYS A 20 -4.32 0.10 9.83
N VAL A 21 -3.06 0.45 10.08
CA VAL A 21 -1.95 -0.51 10.02
C VAL A 21 -1.95 -1.34 11.30
N ASP A 22 -2.44 -2.57 11.22
CA ASP A 22 -2.48 -3.55 12.32
C ASP A 22 -1.51 -4.73 12.13
N PHE A 23 -0.94 -4.86 10.93
CA PHE A 23 0.02 -5.87 10.57
C PHE A 23 1.14 -5.28 9.71
N THR A 24 2.37 -5.73 9.98
CA THR A 24 3.54 -5.43 9.14
C THR A 24 4.37 -6.68 8.90
N TYR A 25 5.01 -6.78 7.73
CA TYR A 25 5.85 -7.92 7.37
C TYR A 25 7.20 -7.49 6.78
N TRP A 26 7.87 -6.60 7.50
CA TRP A 26 9.20 -6.09 7.14
C TRP A 26 10.25 -7.19 7.01
N ASP A 27 11.15 -7.00 6.06
CA ASP A 27 12.36 -7.81 5.97
C ASP A 27 13.34 -7.46 7.09
N SER A 28 14.31 -8.35 7.32
CA SER A 28 15.32 -8.13 8.36
C SER A 28 16.12 -6.85 8.06
N GLY A 29 16.07 -5.89 8.97
CA GLY A 29 16.75 -4.60 8.83
C GLY A 29 15.87 -3.50 8.22
N GLU A 30 14.63 -3.81 7.86
CA GLU A 30 13.66 -2.86 7.33
C GLU A 30 12.57 -2.50 8.37
N PRO A 31 11.98 -1.30 8.28
CA PRO A 31 12.34 -0.22 7.36
C PRO A 31 13.63 0.49 7.78
N ASN A 32 14.48 0.87 6.83
CA ASN A 32 15.77 1.52 7.08
C ASN A 32 15.72 3.06 6.96
N LEU A 33 14.62 3.62 6.43
CA LEU A 33 14.24 5.02 6.38
C LEU A 33 15.24 5.96 5.66
N GLN A 34 16.01 5.46 4.69
CA GLN A 34 17.00 6.25 3.95
C GLN A 34 16.38 7.13 2.84
N LYS A 35 15.41 7.99 3.20
CA LYS A 35 14.55 8.79 2.29
C LYS A 35 13.56 7.96 1.48
N GLU A 36 13.36 6.71 1.88
CA GLU A 36 12.49 5.74 1.25
C GLU A 36 11.09 5.81 1.91
N GLN A 37 10.11 6.37 1.20
CA GLN A 37 8.77 6.65 1.76
C GLN A 37 7.69 5.65 1.30
N CYS A 38 7.94 4.83 0.29
CA CYS A 38 6.96 3.88 -0.24
C CYS A 38 7.33 2.45 0.14
N THR A 39 6.35 1.59 0.41
CA THR A 39 6.65 0.20 0.74
C THR A 39 6.65 -0.68 -0.51
N GLU A 40 7.74 -1.42 -0.72
CA GLU A 40 7.85 -2.50 -1.67
C GLU A 40 7.62 -3.87 -1.03
N LEU A 41 6.77 -4.69 -1.64
CA LEU A 41 6.79 -6.14 -1.53
C LEU A 41 7.89 -6.72 -2.41
N ARG A 42 8.87 -7.38 -1.78
CA ARG A 42 9.92 -8.09 -2.50
C ARG A 42 9.42 -9.44 -3.02
N THR A 43 9.67 -9.73 -4.30
CA THR A 43 9.13 -10.92 -4.97
C THR A 43 9.89 -12.22 -4.68
N ASP A 44 11.06 -12.13 -4.05
CA ASP A 44 11.90 -13.27 -3.69
C ASP A 44 11.47 -13.92 -2.36
N ASN A 45 11.04 -13.13 -1.38
CA ASN A 45 10.68 -13.63 -0.05
C ASN A 45 9.33 -13.14 0.49
N MET A 46 8.58 -12.35 -0.29
CA MET A 46 7.29 -11.76 0.07
C MET A 46 7.34 -10.81 1.29
N LYS A 47 8.53 -10.36 1.70
CA LYS A 47 8.69 -9.41 2.80
C LYS A 47 8.76 -7.97 2.29
N TRP A 48 8.59 -7.04 3.20
CA TRP A 48 8.45 -5.63 2.88
C TRP A 48 9.77 -4.90 3.07
N ASN A 49 9.99 -3.91 2.22
CA ASN A 49 11.16 -3.05 2.23
C ASN A 49 10.67 -1.62 1.93
N ASP A 50 11.14 -0.61 2.64
CA ASP A 50 10.91 0.77 2.20
C ASP A 50 11.75 1.05 0.95
N LYS A 51 11.18 1.82 0.01
CA LYS A 51 11.82 2.24 -1.23
C LYS A 51 11.46 3.66 -1.63
N LEU A 52 12.34 4.24 -2.44
CA LEU A 52 12.10 5.52 -3.08
C LEU A 52 10.85 5.44 -3.97
N CYS A 53 9.85 6.28 -3.67
CA CYS A 53 8.60 6.34 -4.42
C CYS A 53 8.79 6.72 -5.89
N SER A 54 9.92 7.34 -6.24
CA SER A 54 10.27 7.73 -7.62
C SER A 54 10.68 6.56 -8.49
N GLU A 55 10.97 5.39 -7.92
CA GLU A 55 11.29 4.20 -8.71
C GLU A 55 10.05 3.67 -9.44
N ARG A 56 10.22 3.32 -10.72
CA ARG A 56 9.12 2.77 -11.52
C ARG A 56 8.94 1.28 -11.20
N ARG A 57 7.87 0.94 -10.46
CA ARG A 57 7.51 -0.44 -10.12
C ARG A 57 6.02 -0.68 -10.34
N GLY A 58 5.61 -1.94 -10.49
CA GLY A 58 4.19 -2.31 -10.50
C GLY A 58 3.58 -2.19 -9.10
N TYR A 59 2.26 -2.02 -9.01
CA TYR A 59 1.51 -1.82 -7.76
C TYR A 59 0.53 -2.96 -7.49
N ILE A 60 0.23 -3.19 -6.20
CA ILE A 60 -0.85 -4.07 -5.76
C ILE A 60 -2.01 -3.19 -5.29
N CYS A 61 -3.18 -3.38 -5.91
CA CYS A 61 -4.41 -2.68 -5.58
C CYS A 61 -5.32 -3.55 -4.71
N SER A 62 -5.96 -2.96 -3.71
CA SER A 62 -7.12 -3.53 -3.03
C SER A 62 -8.36 -2.73 -3.39
N VAL A 63 -9.50 -3.41 -3.52
CA VAL A 63 -10.81 -2.77 -3.64
C VAL A 63 -11.77 -3.43 -2.65
N PRO A 64 -12.69 -2.67 -2.02
CA PRO A 64 -13.71 -3.27 -1.18
C PRO A 64 -14.52 -4.31 -1.96
N LYS A 65 -14.73 -5.48 -1.35
CA LYS A 65 -15.61 -6.49 -1.93
C LYS A 65 -17.05 -5.99 -1.86
N VAL A 66 -17.69 -5.79 -3.01
CA VAL A 66 -19.10 -5.43 -3.07
C VAL A 66 -19.96 -6.65 -2.71
N THR A 67 -20.48 -6.68 -1.48
CA THR A 67 -21.44 -7.70 -1.03
C THR A 67 -22.88 -7.16 -1.04
N SER A 68 -23.56 -7.37 -2.17
CA SER A 68 -25.02 -7.33 -2.45
C SER A 68 -25.72 -6.02 -2.87
N ASN A 69 -26.53 -6.16 -3.93
CA ASN A 69 -27.58 -5.28 -4.53
C ASN A 69 -27.35 -3.76 -4.59
N ILE A 70 -26.14 -3.33 -4.90
CA ILE A 70 -25.90 -1.93 -5.27
C ILE A 70 -26.35 -1.72 -6.73
N THR A 71 -27.34 -0.85 -6.94
CA THR A 71 -27.70 -0.33 -8.27
C THR A 71 -26.48 0.35 -8.89
N THR A 72 -26.30 0.14 -10.20
CA THR A 72 -25.11 0.46 -11.03
C THR A 72 -24.53 1.88 -10.87
N THR A 73 -25.22 2.80 -10.21
CA THR A 73 -24.81 4.19 -9.96
C THR A 73 -23.77 4.39 -8.86
N ASP A 74 -23.63 3.50 -7.85
CA ASP A 74 -22.69 3.74 -6.72
C ASP A 74 -21.32 3.03 -6.85
N ILE A 75 -21.12 2.21 -7.89
CA ILE A 75 -19.87 1.44 -8.07
C ILE A 75 -18.74 2.31 -8.65
N ALA A 76 -19.07 3.37 -9.39
CA ALA A 76 -18.10 4.23 -10.05
C ALA A 76 -17.29 5.15 -9.10
N THR A 77 -17.66 5.23 -7.82
CA THR A 77 -16.99 6.08 -6.81
C THR A 77 -16.09 5.29 -5.85
N GLN A 78 -16.14 3.96 -5.83
CA GLN A 78 -15.38 3.13 -4.87
C GLN A 78 -14.16 2.41 -5.46
N SER A 79 -14.01 2.37 -6.79
CA SER A 79 -12.83 1.78 -7.42
C SER A 79 -11.71 2.82 -7.55
N SER A 80 -11.00 3.11 -6.45
CA SER A 80 -9.77 3.91 -6.51
C SER A 80 -8.54 3.01 -6.52
N CYS A 81 -8.22 2.45 -7.68
CA CYS A 81 -6.81 2.35 -8.05
C CYS A 81 -6.61 3.31 -9.21
N LYS A 82 -6.14 4.52 -8.90
CA LYS A 82 -5.66 5.48 -9.88
C LYS A 82 -4.14 5.45 -9.88
#